data_AF-A0A959N5K9-F1
#
_entry.id   AF-A0A959N5K9-F1
#
_cell.length_a   1.000
_cell.length_b   1.000
_cell.length_c   1.000
_cell.angle_alpha   90.00
_cell.angle_beta   90.00
_cell.angle_gamma   90.00
#
_symmetry.space_group_name_H-M   'P 1'
#
loop_
_entity.id
_entity.type
_entity.pdbx_description
1 polymer ?
#
loop_
_entity_poly.entity_id
_entity_poly.type
_entity_poly.pdbx_seq_one_letter_code
_entity_poly.pdbx_strand_id
1 'polypeptide(L)'
;MKSKENNKEQAKSINYGKYLFFGVLLAIVVLFVMNYYKEDTPVKTEKEKPYLWSAETDSQFVKNCYEKYKPQVKDDLDKQVASKAFCHCMLDKIKSKYSEYEMHLVKDTEIKKWDEECREDSFKSGLNK
;
A
#
# COMPACT_ATOMS: atom_id res chain seq x y z
N MET A 1 -49.37 -53.99 -39.67
CA MET A 1 -48.38 -53.95 -38.57
C MET A 1 -47.27 -52.97 -38.93
N LYS A 2 -47.31 -51.70 -38.47
CA LYS A 2 -46.24 -50.71 -38.76
C LYS A 2 -46.22 -49.49 -37.81
N SER A 3 -46.84 -49.59 -36.63
CA SER A 3 -47.09 -48.43 -35.75
C SER A 3 -46.32 -48.47 -34.41
N LYS A 4 -45.64 -49.59 -34.09
CA LYS A 4 -44.91 -49.75 -32.82
C LYS A 4 -43.40 -49.44 -32.89
N GLU A 5 -42.79 -49.32 -34.08
CA GLU A 5 -41.36 -48.98 -34.21
C GLU A 5 -41.08 -47.48 -34.07
N ASN A 6 -41.93 -46.61 -34.62
CA ASN A 6 -41.70 -45.15 -34.61
C ASN A 6 -41.70 -44.51 -33.20
N ASN A 7 -42.39 -45.12 -32.23
CA ASN A 7 -42.45 -44.60 -30.85
C ASN A 7 -41.17 -44.91 -30.03
N LYS A 8 -40.38 -45.91 -30.41
CA LYS A 8 -39.14 -46.28 -29.70
C LYS A 8 -37.95 -45.39 -30.10
N GLU A 9 -37.90 -44.91 -31.34
CA GLU A 9 -36.87 -43.98 -31.80
C GLU A 9 -37.06 -42.56 -31.27
N GLN A 10 -38.31 -42.06 -31.22
CA GLN A 10 -38.60 -40.75 -30.61
C GLN A 10 -38.29 -40.70 -29.11
N ALA A 11 -38.54 -41.77 -28.36
CA ALA A 11 -38.19 -41.83 -26.94
C ALA A 11 -36.67 -41.83 -26.68
N LYS A 12 -35.88 -42.44 -27.59
CA LYS A 12 -34.41 -42.41 -27.52
C LYS A 12 -33.87 -41.02 -27.82
N SER A 13 -34.35 -40.34 -28.87
CA SER A 13 -33.84 -39.01 -29.26
C SER A 13 -34.12 -37.94 -28.20
N ILE A 14 -35.26 -38.01 -27.50
CA ILE A 14 -35.58 -37.11 -26.38
C ILE A 14 -34.62 -37.31 -25.20
N ASN A 15 -34.21 -38.54 -24.91
CA ASN A 15 -33.25 -38.82 -23.85
C ASN A 15 -31.86 -38.29 -24.21
N TYR A 16 -31.39 -38.48 -25.45
CA TYR A 16 -30.12 -37.90 -25.91
C TYR A 16 -30.12 -36.36 -25.89
N GLY A 17 -31.24 -35.73 -26.24
CA GLY A 17 -31.41 -34.27 -26.15
C GLY A 17 -31.31 -33.75 -24.71
N LYS A 18 -31.87 -34.48 -23.75
CA LYS A 18 -31.73 -34.16 -22.31
C LYS A 18 -30.28 -34.30 -21.84
N TYR A 19 -29.59 -35.39 -22.19
CA TYR A 19 -28.18 -35.58 -21.81
C TYR A 19 -27.27 -34.53 -22.44
N LEU A 20 -27.50 -34.14 -23.69
CA LEU A 20 -26.80 -33.03 -24.34
C LEU A 20 -27.04 -31.70 -23.61
N PHE A 21 -28.29 -31.41 -23.26
CA PHE A 21 -28.63 -30.19 -22.53
C PHE A 21 -27.98 -30.13 -21.15
N PHE A 22 -28.06 -31.22 -20.36
CA PHE A 22 -27.41 -31.30 -19.06
C PHE A 22 -25.87 -31.23 -19.17
N GLY A 23 -25.28 -31.83 -20.20
CA GLY A 23 -23.84 -31.76 -20.46
C GLY A 23 -23.37 -30.33 -20.76
N VAL A 24 -24.10 -29.60 -21.60
CA VAL A 24 -23.81 -28.19 -21.92
C VAL A 24 -23.97 -27.32 -20.67
N LEU A 25 -25.04 -27.53 -19.89
CA LEU A 25 -25.29 -26.75 -18.67
C LEU A 25 -24.19 -26.96 -17.63
N LEU A 26 -23.71 -28.20 -17.48
CA LEU A 26 -22.60 -28.53 -16.58
C LEU A 26 -21.28 -27.90 -17.05
N ALA A 27 -21.01 -27.89 -18.37
CA ALA A 27 -19.84 -27.22 -18.94
C ALA A 27 -19.86 -25.70 -18.70
N ILE A 28 -21.03 -25.05 -18.84
CA ILE A 28 -21.19 -23.62 -18.54
C ILE A 28 -20.94 -23.34 -17.06
N VAL A 29 -21.47 -24.16 -16.15
CA VAL A 29 -21.22 -24.01 -14.71
C VAL A 29 -19.73 -24.19 -14.38
N VAL A 30 -19.06 -25.19 -14.96
CA VAL A 30 -17.61 -25.40 -14.75
C VAL A 30 -16.80 -24.20 -15.28
N LEU A 31 -17.13 -23.68 -16.46
CA LEU A 31 -16.47 -22.48 -17.00
C LEU A 31 -16.72 -21.24 -16.14
N PHE A 32 -17.94 -21.07 -15.63
CA PHE A 32 -18.30 -19.97 -14.74
C PHE A 32 -17.55 -20.06 -13.41
N VAL A 33 -17.47 -21.26 -12.83
CA VAL A 33 -16.70 -21.56 -11.62
C VAL A 33 -15.20 -21.30 -11.87
N MET A 34 -14.64 -21.77 -12.99
CA MET A 34 -13.23 -21.50 -13.34
C MET A 34 -12.94 -20.02 -13.57
N ASN A 35 -13.87 -19.25 -14.13
CA ASN A 35 -13.73 -17.79 -14.26
C ASN A 35 -13.87 -17.08 -12.91
N TYR A 36 -14.85 -17.47 -12.10
CA TYR A 36 -15.06 -16.93 -10.76
C TYR A 36 -13.83 -17.14 -9.86
N TYR A 37 -13.21 -18.33 -9.91
CA TYR A 37 -11.96 -18.59 -9.19
C TYR A 37 -10.70 -18.07 -9.88
N LYS A 38 -10.77 -17.61 -11.14
CA LYS A 38 -9.64 -16.94 -11.81
C LYS A 38 -9.53 -15.45 -11.44
N GLU A 39 -10.61 -14.82 -10.99
CA GLU A 39 -10.59 -13.40 -10.63
C GLU A 39 -10.11 -13.11 -9.20
N ASP A 40 -10.00 -14.11 -8.33
CA ASP A 40 -9.64 -13.90 -6.92
C ASP A 40 -8.44 -14.72 -6.45
N THR A 41 -7.36 -14.70 -7.23
CA THR A 41 -6.03 -14.76 -6.60
C THR A 41 -5.22 -13.55 -7.01
N PRO A 42 -5.35 -12.41 -6.33
CA PRO A 42 -4.15 -11.65 -6.10
C PRO A 42 -3.26 -12.59 -5.26
N VAL A 43 -2.20 -13.11 -5.88
CA VAL A 43 -1.07 -13.68 -5.17
C VAL A 43 -0.47 -12.53 -4.34
N LYS A 44 -1.13 -12.18 -3.23
CA LYS A 44 -0.59 -11.34 -2.15
C LYS A 44 0.26 -12.25 -1.28
N THR A 45 1.30 -12.81 -1.89
CA THR A 45 2.44 -13.39 -1.18
C THR A 45 3.73 -12.83 -1.73
N GLU A 46 3.75 -11.54 -2.08
CA GLU A 46 4.85 -10.74 -1.58
C GLU A 46 4.45 -10.38 -0.15
N LYS A 47 5.26 -10.85 0.80
CA LYS A 47 5.37 -10.19 2.09
C LYS A 47 5.63 -8.71 1.78
N GLU A 48 4.60 -7.87 1.87
CA GLU A 48 4.79 -6.48 2.28
C GLU A 48 5.54 -6.58 3.61
N LYS A 49 6.88 -6.62 3.53
CA LYS A 49 7.67 -6.08 4.60
C LYS A 49 7.12 -4.68 4.73
N PRO A 50 6.56 -4.28 5.88
CA PRO A 50 6.35 -2.86 6.09
C PRO A 50 7.71 -2.23 5.80
N TYR A 51 7.77 -1.34 4.80
CA TYR A 51 8.94 -0.49 4.58
C TYR A 51 9.02 0.37 5.83
N LEU A 52 9.64 -0.20 6.86
CA LEU A 52 10.03 0.47 8.07
C LEU A 52 11.14 1.41 7.64
N TRP A 53 11.01 2.65 8.10
CA TRP A 53 12.09 3.62 8.10
C TRP A 53 13.43 2.94 8.39
N SER A 54 14.35 3.06 7.45
CA SER A 54 15.70 2.52 7.55
C SER A 54 16.64 3.60 8.07
N ALA A 55 17.77 3.19 8.65
CA ALA A 55 18.81 4.14 9.04
C ALA A 55 19.36 4.94 7.85
N GLU A 56 19.32 4.37 6.64
CA GLU A 56 19.73 5.04 5.41
C GLU A 56 18.73 6.13 5.01
N THR A 57 17.43 5.82 5.02
CA THR A 57 16.37 6.78 4.68
C THR A 57 16.25 7.89 5.73
N ASP A 58 16.40 7.54 7.00
CA ASP A 58 16.53 8.52 8.10
C ASP A 58 17.71 9.47 7.86
N SER A 59 18.89 8.93 7.55
CA SER A 59 20.09 9.74 7.31
C SER A 59 19.96 10.66 6.10
N GLN A 60 19.31 10.19 5.02
CA GLN A 60 19.06 11.00 3.84
C GLN A 60 18.06 12.12 4.13
N PHE A 61 16.98 11.81 4.87
CA PHE A 61 16.00 12.82 5.29
C PHE A 61 16.67 13.92 6.12
N VAL A 62 17.42 13.55 7.17
CA VAL A 62 18.10 14.51 8.05
C VAL A 62 19.08 15.36 7.26
N LYS A 63 19.85 14.76 6.35
CA LYS A 63 20.78 15.50 5.48
C LYS A 63 20.04 16.52 4.60
N ASN A 64 18.97 16.12 3.94
CA ASN A 64 18.21 17.01 3.05
C ASN A 64 17.52 18.13 3.82
N CYS A 65 16.94 17.81 4.98
CA CYS A 65 16.39 18.81 5.89
C CYS A 65 17.49 19.78 6.35
N TYR A 66 18.64 19.26 6.79
CA TYR A 66 19.74 20.09 7.26
C TYR A 66 20.24 21.03 6.15
N GLU A 67 20.43 20.54 4.92
CA GLU A 67 20.87 21.37 3.80
C GLU A 67 19.87 22.50 3.48
N LYS A 68 18.57 22.27 3.69
CA LYS A 68 17.52 23.28 3.51
C LYS A 68 17.52 24.34 4.61
N TYR A 69 17.76 23.93 5.86
CA TYR A 69 17.66 24.79 7.05
C TYR A 69 19.00 25.17 7.67
N LYS A 70 20.12 24.83 7.02
CA LYS A 70 21.45 25.18 7.53
C LYS A 70 21.57 26.70 7.58
N PRO A 71 22.08 27.26 8.69
CA PRO A 71 22.34 28.69 8.78
C PRO A 71 23.36 29.12 7.71
N GLN A 72 23.18 30.31 7.14
CA GLN A 72 24.15 30.87 6.18
C GLN A 72 25.51 31.20 6.82
N VAL A 73 25.53 31.34 8.15
CA VAL A 73 26.73 31.61 8.93
C VAL A 73 27.43 30.29 9.24
N LYS A 74 28.50 29.99 8.49
CA LYS A 74 29.22 28.71 8.57
C LYS A 74 29.92 28.44 9.92
N ASP A 75 30.15 29.48 10.73
CA ASP A 75 30.96 29.36 11.95
C ASP A 75 30.14 29.23 13.23
N ASP A 76 28.81 29.31 13.15
CA ASP A 76 27.94 29.18 14.33
C ASP A 76 27.61 27.70 14.59
N LEU A 77 28.52 27.03 15.29
CA LEU A 77 28.43 25.63 15.68
C LEU A 77 27.13 25.33 16.44
N ASP A 78 26.69 26.24 17.31
CA ASP A 78 25.46 26.06 18.10
C ASP A 78 24.22 26.10 17.21
N LYS A 79 24.18 27.00 16.23
CA LYS A 79 23.11 27.00 15.22
C LYS A 79 23.14 25.76 14.33
N GLN A 80 24.30 25.21 14.00
CA GLN A 80 24.38 23.95 13.25
C GLN A 80 23.87 22.75 14.05
N VAL A 81 24.21 22.69 15.34
CA VAL A 81 23.69 21.65 16.26
C VAL A 81 22.17 21.78 16.42
N ALA A 82 21.66 23.00 16.58
CA ALA A 82 20.22 23.27 16.65
C ALA A 82 19.49 22.86 15.36
N SER A 83 20.04 23.16 14.18
CA SER A 83 19.43 22.74 12.90
C SER A 83 19.42 21.22 12.72
N LYS A 84 20.44 20.49 13.18
CA LYS A 84 20.41 19.01 13.17
C LYS A 84 19.36 18.45 14.13
N ALA A 85 19.28 18.98 15.35
CA ALA A 85 18.27 18.58 16.33
C ALA A 85 16.85 18.82 15.82
N PHE A 86 16.61 19.96 15.18
CA PHE A 86 15.36 20.27 14.50
C PHE A 86 14.99 19.21 13.44
N CYS A 87 15.94 18.83 12.58
CA CYS A 87 15.67 17.85 11.53
C CYS A 87 15.40 16.44 12.06
N HIS A 88 16.04 16.04 13.15
CA HIS A 88 15.71 14.80 13.85
C HIS A 88 14.31 14.84 14.46
N CYS A 89 13.93 15.95 15.11
CA CYS A 89 12.58 16.13 15.64
C CYS A 89 11.51 16.02 14.53
N MET A 90 11.73 16.66 13.38
CA MET A 90 10.82 16.57 12.24
C MET A 90 10.67 15.12 11.74
N LEU A 91 11.78 14.40 11.63
CA LEU A 91 11.79 12.99 11.24
C LEU A 91 10.97 12.15 12.23
N ASP A 92 11.20 12.31 13.53
CA ASP A 92 10.48 11.57 14.57
C ASP A 92 8.97 11.82 14.53
N LYS A 93 8.55 13.08 14.32
CA LYS A 93 7.13 13.43 14.17
C LYS A 93 6.50 12.74 12.97
N ILE A 94 7.19 12.70 11.83
CA ILE A 94 6.72 11.99 10.63
C ILE A 94 6.61 10.49 10.93
N LYS A 95 7.67 9.88 11.47
CA LYS A 95 7.72 8.44 11.80
C LYS A 95 6.65 8.00 12.79
N SER A 96 6.23 8.89 13.68
CA SER A 96 5.18 8.62 14.67
C SER A 96 3.78 8.49 14.07
N LYS A 97 3.56 9.05 12.88
CA LYS A 97 2.23 9.11 12.24
C LYS A 97 2.16 8.45 10.87
N TYR A 98 3.28 8.40 10.16
CA TYR A 98 3.36 7.96 8.78
C TYR A 98 4.44 6.90 8.65
N SER A 99 4.11 5.86 7.92
CA SER A 99 5.12 4.99 7.32
C SER A 99 5.91 5.72 6.23
N GLU A 100 7.02 5.11 5.78
CA GLU A 100 7.83 5.66 4.69
C GLU A 100 7.01 5.87 3.40
N TYR A 101 6.10 4.94 3.08
CA TYR A 101 5.27 5.01 1.88
C TYR A 101 4.15 6.05 2.00
N GLU A 102 3.70 6.38 3.22
CA GLU A 102 2.67 7.40 3.47
C GLU A 102 3.23 8.82 3.58
N MET A 103 4.54 9.03 3.40
CA MET A 103 5.12 10.38 3.45
C MET A 103 4.45 11.37 2.48
N HIS A 104 3.94 10.88 1.35
CA HIS A 104 3.22 11.71 0.37
C HIS A 104 1.86 12.22 0.89
N LEU A 105 1.33 11.64 1.97
CA LEU A 105 0.09 12.05 2.63
C LEU A 105 0.31 13.11 3.72
N VAL A 106 1.57 13.46 4.01
CA VAL A 106 1.91 14.50 4.98
C VAL A 106 1.37 15.84 4.50
N LYS A 107 0.50 16.45 5.31
CA LYS A 107 -0.14 17.73 4.97
C LYS A 107 0.72 18.92 5.40
N ASP A 108 0.69 19.99 4.62
CA ASP A 108 1.37 21.25 4.94
C ASP A 108 0.99 21.81 6.33
N THR A 109 -0.26 21.62 6.75
CA THR A 109 -0.73 22.03 8.08
C THR A 109 -0.03 21.28 9.22
N GLU A 110 0.28 20.00 9.01
CA GLU A 110 1.00 19.20 10.00
C GLU A 110 2.49 19.55 10.01
N ILE A 111 3.08 19.76 8.82
CA ILE A 111 4.46 20.23 8.70
C ILE A 111 4.66 21.56 9.42
N LYS A 112 3.74 22.53 9.25
CA LYS A 112 3.81 23.82 9.94
C LYS A 112 3.73 23.67 11.46
N LYS A 113 2.79 22.84 11.93
CA LYS A 113 2.63 22.58 13.36
C LYS A 113 3.89 21.95 13.96
N TRP A 114 4.48 20.96 13.29
CA TRP A 114 5.70 20.33 13.77
C TRP A 114 6.93 21.24 13.65
N ASP A 115 6.99 22.10 12.64
CA ASP A 115 8.06 23.10 12.52
C ASP A 115 8.09 24.02 13.75
N GLU A 116 6.93 24.51 14.19
CA GLU A 116 6.79 25.29 15.43
C GLU A 116 7.22 24.50 16.67
N GLU A 117 6.67 23.30 16.86
CA GLU A 117 7.01 22.43 18.00
C GLU A 117 8.52 22.11 18.06
N CYS A 118 9.11 21.71 16.93
CA CYS A 118 10.50 21.33 16.85
C CYS A 118 11.46 22.52 16.98
N ARG A 119 11.07 23.72 16.54
CA ARG A 119 11.88 24.94 16.74
C ARG A 119 11.84 25.39 18.20
N GLU A 120 10.68 25.39 18.84
CA GLU A 120 10.57 25.73 20.26
C GLU A 120 11.43 24.82 21.15
N ASP A 121 11.42 23.51 20.89
CA ASP A 121 12.23 22.53 21.62
C ASP A 121 13.74 22.67 21.35
N SER A 122 14.12 23.01 20.12
CA SER A 122 15.51 23.24 19.75
C SER A 122 16.08 24.50 20.42
N PHE A 123 15.29 25.57 20.52
CA PHE A 123 15.70 26.80 21.21
C PHE A 123 15.80 26.62 22.72
N LYS A 124 14.88 25.87 23.36
CA LYS A 124 14.95 25.55 24.80
C LYS A 124 16.17 24.68 25.14
N SER A 125 16.58 23.80 24.24
CA SER A 125 17.75 22.94 24.43
C SER A 125 19.08 23.69 24.26
N GLY A 126 19.10 24.75 23.45
CA GLY A 126 20.26 25.64 23.28
C GLY A 126 20.42 26.71 24.37
N LEU A 127 19.33 27.10 25.05
CA LEU A 127 19.34 28.09 26.13
C LEU A 127 19.70 27.53 27.52
N ASN A 128 19.75 26.20 27.68
CA ASN A 128 20.09 25.53 28.93
C ASN A 128 21.53 24.97 28.96
N LYS A 129 22.42 25.50 28.11
CA LYS A 129 23.85 25.15 28.10
C LYS A 129 24.73 26.35 28.45
#